data_AF-A0AA35QWQ1-F1
#
_entry.id   AF-A0AA35QWQ1-F1
#
_cell.length_a   1.000
_cell.length_b   1.000
_cell.length_c   1.000
_cell.angle_alpha   90.00
_cell.angle_beta   90.00
_cell.angle_gamma   90.00
#
_symmetry.space_group_name_H-M   'P 1'
#
loop_
_entity.id
_entity.type
_entity.pdbx_description
1 polymer ?
#
loop_
_entity_poly.entity_id
_entity_poly.type
_entity_poly.pdbx_seq_one_letter_code
_entity_poly.pdbx_strand_id
1 'polypeptide(L)'
;MGHTDWVTSVVFSPDGGTVASGSWDSTVRLWDAVTGEEKATLRGHTGFVNSVSFSSDGSTLASGSWDSTVRLWDAVTGEEKATLRGHTGHTEVVSSVSFSPDGSTVASGSWDSTVRLWDAVTGEEKATLAGHTGFVKSVSFSPDGSTLASGSSDGTILLWEVIPAPSEPEKIAGDINRDGVVNISDLLFVAKALGRTEPNDADVNGDGAINILDLVLVASTFGNTAAAPLARAQIVSTLTAADVERWLTQAEQVALTDPAYLRGIAVLEQLLSMLTPKETILLPNYPNPFNPETWIPYHLANASDVQISIYDTNGALVRQLDLGHQQAGYYTNRSRARVLGWTQRVR
;
A
#
# COMPACT_ATOMS: atom_id res chain seq x y z
N MET A 1 35.48 -19.25 27.35
CA MET A 1 34.40 -18.73 28.23
C MET A 1 33.11 -18.87 27.47
N GLY A 2 31.99 -19.04 28.18
CA GLY A 2 30.66 -19.14 27.59
C GLY A 2 29.62 -19.12 28.69
N HIS A 3 28.39 -19.53 28.38
CA HIS A 3 27.36 -19.68 29.40
C HIS A 3 27.80 -20.66 30.50
N THR A 4 27.45 -20.34 31.74
CA THR A 4 27.80 -21.17 32.91
C THR A 4 26.70 -22.15 33.29
N ASP A 5 25.59 -22.16 32.56
CA ASP A 5 24.44 -23.06 32.74
C ASP A 5 23.77 -23.35 31.39
N TRP A 6 22.65 -24.07 31.39
CA TRP A 6 21.93 -24.50 30.19
C TRP A 6 21.57 -23.33 29.28
N VAL A 7 21.82 -23.49 27.99
CA VAL A 7 21.36 -22.58 26.94
C VAL A 7 19.99 -23.07 26.50
N THR A 8 18.97 -22.24 26.61
CA THR A 8 17.58 -22.64 26.33
C THR A 8 17.06 -22.12 25.00
N SER A 9 17.65 -21.05 24.47
CA SER A 9 17.21 -20.41 23.25
C SER A 9 18.39 -19.84 22.50
N VAL A 10 18.36 -19.96 21.18
CA VAL A 10 19.33 -19.38 20.25
C VAL A 10 18.58 -18.79 19.07
N VAL A 11 19.04 -17.66 18.54
CA VAL A 11 18.42 -17.00 17.39
C VAL A 11 19.49 -16.26 16.58
N PHE A 12 19.40 -16.34 15.25
CA PHE A 12 20.21 -15.50 14.36
C PHE A 12 19.59 -14.12 14.22
N SER A 13 20.42 -13.09 14.12
CA SER A 13 19.99 -11.78 13.63
C SER A 13 19.52 -11.92 12.18
N PRO A 14 18.63 -11.03 11.69
CA PRO A 14 18.10 -11.09 10.33
C PRO A 14 19.16 -11.06 9.22
N ASP A 15 20.27 -10.35 9.47
CA ASP A 15 21.43 -10.29 8.56
C ASP A 15 22.34 -11.53 8.65
N GLY A 16 22.08 -12.44 9.61
CA GLY A 16 22.86 -13.64 9.87
C GLY A 16 24.24 -13.39 10.51
N GLY A 17 24.60 -12.15 10.79
CA GLY A 17 25.94 -11.78 11.28
C GLY A 17 26.13 -11.98 12.78
N THR A 18 25.05 -12.02 13.56
CA THR A 18 25.07 -12.16 15.01
C THR A 18 24.17 -13.31 15.46
N VAL A 19 24.61 -14.08 16.44
CA VAL A 19 23.76 -15.04 17.16
C VAL A 19 23.48 -14.49 18.54
N ALA A 20 22.24 -14.57 19.01
CA ALA A 20 21.89 -14.33 20.41
C ALA A 20 21.56 -15.66 21.10
N SER A 21 21.98 -15.82 22.35
CA SER A 21 21.63 -16.98 23.18
C SER A 21 21.15 -16.56 24.56
N GLY A 22 20.07 -17.18 25.04
CA GLY A 22 19.56 -17.04 26.40
C GLY A 22 19.89 -18.27 27.25
N SER A 23 20.18 -18.07 28.54
CA SER A 23 20.60 -19.14 29.43
C SER A 23 20.03 -19.05 30.85
N TRP A 24 20.06 -20.19 31.53
CA TRP A 24 19.81 -20.32 32.96
C TRP A 24 20.88 -19.64 33.84
N ASP A 25 22.01 -19.21 33.28
CA ASP A 25 22.94 -18.31 34.00
C ASP A 25 22.41 -16.87 34.14
N SER A 26 21.14 -16.65 33.75
CA SER A 26 20.42 -15.37 33.78
C SER A 26 21.00 -14.29 32.86
N THR A 27 21.83 -14.68 31.89
CA THR A 27 22.38 -13.77 30.88
C THR A 27 21.85 -14.08 29.50
N VAL A 28 21.86 -13.03 28.66
CA VAL A 28 21.82 -13.18 27.21
C VAL A 28 23.21 -12.89 26.68
N ARG A 29 23.69 -13.66 25.70
CA ARG A 29 24.98 -13.40 25.05
C ARG A 29 24.80 -13.20 23.56
N LEU A 30 25.58 -12.28 23.01
CA LEU A 30 25.69 -12.04 21.58
C LEU A 30 27.03 -12.60 21.08
N TRP A 31 26.98 -13.28 19.95
CA TRP A 31 28.13 -13.94 19.33
C TRP A 31 28.27 -13.46 17.89
N ASP A 32 29.50 -13.33 17.44
CA ASP A 32 29.77 -13.20 16.01
C ASP A 32 29.50 -14.55 15.34
N ALA A 33 28.60 -14.57 14.34
CA ALA A 33 28.19 -15.81 13.70
C ALA A 33 29.30 -16.45 12.85
N VAL A 34 30.29 -15.66 12.41
CA VAL A 34 31.38 -16.11 11.55
C VAL A 34 32.55 -16.62 12.37
N THR A 35 32.95 -15.89 13.40
CA THR A 35 34.12 -16.23 14.23
C THR A 35 33.76 -17.11 15.43
N GLY A 36 32.50 -17.08 15.87
CA GLY A 36 32.05 -17.73 17.09
C GLY A 36 32.50 -17.02 18.38
N GLU A 37 33.11 -15.84 18.26
CA GLU A 37 33.55 -15.06 19.41
C GLU A 37 32.37 -14.35 20.09
N GLU A 38 32.46 -14.22 21.41
CA GLU A 38 31.46 -13.47 22.18
C GLU A 38 31.65 -11.96 21.94
N LYS A 39 30.60 -11.30 21.45
CA LYS A 39 30.53 -9.86 21.23
C LYS A 39 30.12 -9.11 22.50
N ALA A 40 29.12 -9.63 23.22
CA ALA A 40 28.60 -9.01 24.43
C ALA A 40 27.91 -10.02 25.35
N THR A 41 27.97 -9.78 26.66
CA THR A 41 27.09 -10.40 27.66
C THR A 41 26.11 -9.35 28.19
N LEU A 42 24.83 -9.54 27.91
CA LEU A 42 23.73 -8.69 28.37
C LEU A 42 23.28 -9.19 29.76
N ARG A 43 23.42 -8.31 30.76
CA ARG A 43 23.09 -8.61 32.16
C ARG A 43 21.96 -7.71 32.62
N GLY A 44 21.00 -8.29 33.32
CA GLY A 44 19.88 -7.53 33.90
C GLY A 44 18.77 -8.44 34.41
N HIS A 45 18.54 -9.58 33.74
CA HIS A 45 17.62 -10.60 34.26
C HIS A 45 18.10 -11.17 35.59
N THR A 46 17.16 -11.36 36.51
CA THR A 46 17.42 -11.93 37.85
C THR A 46 16.99 -13.40 37.95
N GLY A 47 16.54 -13.97 36.85
CA GLY A 47 16.17 -15.37 36.71
C GLY A 47 16.52 -15.90 35.33
N PHE A 48 16.28 -17.20 35.13
CA PHE A 48 16.64 -17.92 33.92
C PHE A 48 16.01 -17.29 32.67
N VAL A 49 16.82 -17.03 31.65
CA VAL A 49 16.31 -16.56 30.36
C VAL A 49 15.88 -17.78 29.56
N ASN A 50 14.60 -17.85 29.20
CA ASN A 50 14.04 -19.00 28.46
C ASN A 50 14.07 -18.78 26.94
N SER A 51 13.89 -17.54 26.49
CA SER A 51 13.62 -17.23 25.09
C SER A 51 14.25 -15.90 24.69
N VAL A 52 14.75 -15.84 23.46
CA VAL A 52 15.30 -14.64 22.82
C VAL A 52 14.74 -14.49 21.41
N SER A 53 14.50 -13.27 20.96
CA SER A 53 14.02 -12.97 19.59
C SER A 53 14.57 -11.63 19.11
N PHE A 54 15.07 -11.56 17.88
CA PHE A 54 15.43 -10.30 17.24
C PHE A 54 14.20 -9.61 16.63
N SER A 55 14.23 -8.27 16.57
CA SER A 55 13.39 -7.48 15.66
C SER A 55 13.80 -7.74 14.20
N SER A 56 12.91 -7.45 13.26
CA SER A 56 13.13 -7.72 11.83
C SER A 56 14.25 -6.89 11.20
N ASP A 57 14.57 -5.72 11.77
CA ASP A 57 15.72 -4.89 11.41
C ASP A 57 17.03 -5.31 12.13
N GLY A 58 16.95 -6.25 13.08
CA GLY A 58 18.07 -6.74 13.88
C GLY A 58 18.59 -5.75 14.93
N SER A 59 17.99 -4.56 15.06
CA SER A 59 18.49 -3.50 15.96
C SER A 59 18.15 -3.76 17.43
N THR A 60 17.08 -4.51 17.68
CA THR A 60 16.57 -4.76 19.02
C THR A 60 16.46 -6.27 19.27
N LEU A 61 16.84 -6.70 20.46
CA LEU A 61 16.66 -8.06 20.93
C LEU A 61 15.67 -8.06 22.09
N ALA A 62 14.70 -8.97 22.08
CA ALA A 62 13.81 -9.23 23.19
C ALA A 62 14.25 -10.51 23.91
N SER A 63 14.16 -10.53 25.24
CA SER A 63 14.38 -11.74 26.05
C SER A 63 13.29 -11.92 27.09
N GLY A 64 12.80 -13.15 27.26
CA GLY A 64 11.82 -13.53 28.28
C GLY A 64 12.45 -14.40 29.37
N SER A 65 12.12 -14.14 30.63
CA SER A 65 12.76 -14.77 31.79
C SER A 65 11.81 -15.26 32.89
N TRP A 66 12.33 -16.13 33.75
CA TRP A 66 11.73 -16.55 35.02
C TRP A 66 11.60 -15.42 36.05
N ASP A 67 12.27 -14.28 35.85
CA ASP A 67 12.01 -13.09 36.66
C ASP A 67 10.69 -12.37 36.32
N SER A 68 9.85 -13.02 35.50
CA SER A 68 8.53 -12.58 35.04
C SER A 68 8.57 -11.32 34.18
N THR A 69 9.73 -11.01 33.58
CA THR A 69 9.89 -9.86 32.69
C THR A 69 10.27 -10.24 31.28
N VAL A 70 9.91 -9.33 30.37
CA VAL A 70 10.54 -9.21 29.05
C VAL A 70 11.49 -8.02 29.09
N ARG A 71 12.71 -8.19 28.60
CA ARG A 71 13.67 -7.08 28.41
C ARG A 71 13.93 -6.86 26.94
N LEU A 72 14.02 -5.60 26.55
CA LEU A 72 14.44 -5.15 25.23
C LEU A 72 15.86 -4.60 25.34
N TRP A 73 16.73 -5.08 24.46
CA TRP A 73 18.13 -4.73 24.39
C TRP A 73 18.44 -4.10 23.05
N ASP A 74 19.30 -3.12 23.03
CA ASP A 74 19.94 -2.65 21.82
C ASP A 74 20.99 -3.70 21.39
N ALA A 75 20.81 -4.29 20.21
CA ALA A 75 21.65 -5.38 19.74
C ALA A 75 23.07 -4.94 19.34
N VAL A 76 23.28 -3.64 19.10
CA VAL A 76 24.56 -3.08 18.67
C VAL A 76 25.43 -2.73 19.87
N THR A 77 24.84 -2.04 20.84
CA THR A 77 25.52 -1.55 22.04
C THR A 77 25.49 -2.55 23.19
N GLY A 78 24.50 -3.46 23.21
CA GLY A 78 24.24 -4.36 24.33
C GLY A 78 23.60 -3.69 25.53
N GLU A 79 23.15 -2.43 25.40
CA GLU A 79 22.45 -1.72 26.47
C GLU A 79 20.98 -2.15 26.58
N GLU A 80 20.43 -2.08 27.78
CA GLU A 80 19.01 -2.32 27.99
C GLU A 80 18.20 -1.08 27.58
N LYS A 81 17.27 -1.25 26.64
CA LYS A 81 16.35 -0.21 26.17
C LYS A 81 15.12 -0.07 27.09
N ALA A 82 14.56 -1.22 27.50
CA ALA A 82 13.39 -1.24 28.36
C ALA A 82 13.28 -2.57 29.12
N THR A 83 12.78 -2.52 30.35
CA THR A 83 12.18 -3.70 30.99
C THR A 83 10.67 -3.55 30.98
N LEU A 84 9.97 -4.51 30.38
CA LEU A 84 8.51 -4.54 30.32
C LEU A 84 7.99 -5.12 31.65
N ARG A 85 7.52 -4.25 32.54
CA ARG A 85 6.96 -4.57 33.88
C ARG A 85 5.65 -3.79 34.12
N GLY A 86 4.73 -4.37 34.91
CA GLY A 86 3.82 -3.58 35.77
C GLY A 86 2.31 -3.58 35.45
N HIS A 87 1.55 -3.41 36.55
CA HIS A 87 0.10 -3.27 36.76
C HIS A 87 -0.87 -4.39 36.34
N THR A 88 -0.54 -5.16 35.31
CA THR A 88 -1.19 -6.45 35.05
C THR A 88 -0.24 -7.49 34.46
N GLY A 89 1.04 -7.14 34.23
CA GLY A 89 2.01 -7.96 33.49
C GLY A 89 2.17 -9.41 33.94
N HIS A 90 3.11 -10.13 33.33
CA HIS A 90 3.32 -11.52 33.71
C HIS A 90 3.58 -11.65 35.21
N THR A 91 2.68 -12.36 35.89
CA THR A 91 2.81 -12.65 37.32
C THR A 91 3.69 -13.86 37.57
N GLU A 92 4.06 -14.55 36.50
CA GLU A 92 4.83 -15.78 36.49
C GLU A 92 5.82 -15.80 35.31
N VAL A 93 6.62 -16.85 35.24
CA VAL A 93 7.67 -17.09 34.24
C VAL A 93 7.23 -16.76 32.81
N VAL A 94 8.04 -15.96 32.10
CA VAL A 94 7.92 -15.78 30.65
C VAL A 94 8.65 -16.93 29.95
N SER A 95 7.92 -17.74 29.19
CA SER A 95 8.48 -18.93 28.54
C SER A 95 8.94 -18.67 27.11
N SER A 96 8.32 -17.70 26.43
CA SER A 96 8.53 -17.44 25.00
C SER A 96 8.32 -15.97 24.69
N VAL A 97 9.15 -15.43 23.80
CA VAL A 97 8.98 -14.10 23.20
C VAL A 97 9.09 -14.20 21.68
N SER A 98 8.38 -13.35 20.95
CA SER A 98 8.48 -13.24 19.50
C SER A 98 8.22 -11.81 19.06
N PHE A 99 9.07 -11.26 18.21
CA PHE A 99 8.76 -10.00 17.51
C PHE A 99 7.75 -10.25 16.39
N SER A 100 6.91 -9.25 16.13
CA SER A 100 6.12 -9.15 14.90
C SER A 100 7.05 -8.87 13.70
N PRO A 101 6.65 -9.23 12.47
CA PRO A 101 7.48 -9.03 11.28
C PRO A 101 7.82 -7.57 10.98
N ASP A 102 6.95 -6.63 11.37
CA ASP A 102 7.19 -5.18 11.26
C ASP A 102 8.08 -4.62 12.39
N GLY A 103 8.46 -5.44 13.37
CA GLY A 103 9.27 -5.04 14.53
C GLY A 103 8.55 -4.17 15.56
N SER A 104 7.29 -3.80 15.33
CA SER A 104 6.56 -2.83 16.17
C SER A 104 6.02 -3.43 17.47
N THR A 105 5.81 -4.75 17.50
CA THR A 105 5.13 -5.45 18.58
C THR A 105 5.94 -6.64 19.06
N VAL A 106 6.04 -6.81 20.37
CA VAL A 106 6.56 -8.04 20.99
C VAL A 106 5.41 -8.83 21.56
N ALA A 107 5.32 -10.12 21.22
CA ALA A 107 4.43 -11.05 21.89
C ALA A 107 5.20 -11.82 22.96
N SER A 108 4.58 -12.06 24.12
CA SER A 108 5.13 -12.91 25.17
C SER A 108 4.10 -13.91 25.69
N GLY A 109 4.53 -15.16 25.87
CA GLY A 109 3.73 -16.21 26.52
C GLY A 109 4.27 -16.53 27.91
N SER A 110 3.36 -16.75 28.87
CA SER A 110 3.73 -17.02 30.27
C SER A 110 2.96 -18.18 30.90
N TRP A 111 3.50 -18.62 32.03
CA TRP A 111 2.91 -19.58 32.94
C TRP A 111 1.69 -19.02 33.69
N ASP A 112 1.42 -17.72 33.60
CA ASP A 112 0.13 -17.15 34.02
C ASP A 112 -1.05 -17.53 33.09
N SER A 113 -0.80 -18.37 32.07
CA SER A 113 -1.76 -18.84 31.07
C SER A 113 -2.24 -17.75 30.09
N THR A 114 -1.53 -16.63 30.01
CA THR A 114 -1.83 -15.53 29.08
C THR A 114 -0.75 -15.33 28.03
N VAL A 115 -1.16 -14.70 26.93
CA VAL A 115 -0.26 -14.07 25.96
C VAL A 115 -0.42 -12.57 26.07
N ARG A 116 0.69 -11.82 26.03
CA ARG A 116 0.67 -10.36 26.05
C ARG A 116 1.33 -9.79 24.81
N LEU A 117 0.79 -8.67 24.33
CA LEU A 117 1.34 -7.88 23.25
C LEU A 117 1.87 -6.57 23.82
N TRP A 118 3.09 -6.21 23.46
CA TRP A 118 3.79 -5.03 23.92
C TRP A 118 4.19 -4.17 22.74
N ASP A 119 4.09 -2.85 22.90
CA ASP A 119 4.70 -1.92 21.97
C ASP A 119 6.23 -1.96 22.14
N ALA A 120 6.95 -2.21 21.05
CA ALA A 120 8.41 -2.36 21.10
C ALA A 120 9.16 -1.02 21.33
N VAL A 121 8.49 0.11 21.06
CA VAL A 121 9.08 1.46 21.19
C VAL A 121 8.79 2.03 22.57
N THR A 122 7.53 2.02 22.99
CA THR A 122 7.11 2.61 24.27
C THR A 122 7.29 1.65 25.44
N GLY A 123 7.31 0.34 25.17
CA GLY A 123 7.30 -0.70 26.20
C GLY A 123 5.94 -0.87 26.89
N GLU A 124 4.89 -0.20 26.40
CA GLU A 124 3.55 -0.31 26.97
C GLU A 124 2.85 -1.60 26.54
N GLU A 125 2.00 -2.15 27.41
CA GLU A 125 1.17 -3.30 27.07
C GLU A 125 0.02 -2.86 26.16
N LYS A 126 -0.05 -3.44 24.95
CA LYS A 126 -1.10 -3.19 23.96
C LYS A 126 -2.34 -4.05 24.22
N ALA A 127 -2.13 -5.31 24.61
CA ALA A 127 -3.23 -6.24 24.88
C ALA A 127 -2.79 -7.43 25.74
N THR A 128 -3.73 -7.94 26.55
CA THR A 128 -3.67 -9.28 27.14
C THR A 128 -4.67 -10.19 26.42
N LEU A 129 -4.17 -11.31 25.90
CA LEU A 129 -4.94 -12.36 25.25
C LEU A 129 -5.13 -13.51 26.24
N ALA A 130 -6.34 -13.60 26.79
CA ALA A 130 -6.75 -14.65 27.73
C ALA A 130 -7.61 -15.69 27.01
N GLY A 131 -7.30 -16.96 27.22
CA GLY A 131 -8.06 -18.08 26.61
C GLY A 131 -7.47 -19.45 26.91
N HIS A 132 -6.15 -19.53 27.10
CA HIS A 132 -5.51 -20.74 27.60
C HIS A 132 -5.87 -21.01 29.06
N THR A 133 -5.91 -22.30 29.42
CA THR A 133 -6.20 -22.78 30.77
C THR A 133 -4.96 -23.38 31.47
N GLY A 134 -3.83 -23.40 30.77
CA GLY A 134 -2.54 -23.81 31.29
C GLY A 134 -1.41 -22.96 30.73
N PHE A 135 -0.18 -23.27 31.13
CA PHE A 135 1.01 -22.48 30.82
C PHE A 135 1.21 -22.35 29.32
N VAL A 136 1.22 -21.12 28.83
CA VAL A 136 1.65 -20.83 27.47
C VAL A 136 3.15 -21.14 27.40
N LYS A 137 3.54 -21.95 26.41
CA LYS A 137 4.92 -22.42 26.25
C LYS A 137 5.62 -21.79 25.07
N SER A 138 4.88 -21.45 24.01
CA SER A 138 5.42 -20.88 22.79
C SER A 138 4.45 -19.88 22.18
N VAL A 139 5.00 -18.81 21.60
CA VAL A 139 4.28 -17.82 20.80
C VAL A 139 5.04 -17.57 19.50
N SER A 140 4.34 -17.35 18.39
CA SER A 140 4.96 -17.06 17.09
C SER A 140 4.01 -16.28 16.18
N PHE A 141 4.48 -15.18 15.62
CA PHE A 141 3.74 -14.43 14.60
C PHE A 141 3.80 -15.13 13.25
N SER A 142 2.72 -15.02 12.48
CA SER A 142 2.73 -15.32 11.05
C SER A 142 3.64 -14.34 10.29
N PRO A 143 4.17 -14.71 9.11
CA PRO A 143 5.07 -13.84 8.34
C PRO A 143 4.47 -12.49 7.91
N ASP A 144 3.15 -12.42 7.77
CA ASP A 144 2.40 -11.20 7.45
C ASP A 144 2.00 -10.39 8.70
N GLY A 145 2.26 -10.90 9.91
CA GLY A 145 1.95 -10.27 11.19
C GLY A 145 0.46 -10.26 11.56
N SER A 146 -0.42 -10.77 10.70
CA SER A 146 -1.87 -10.73 10.90
C SER A 146 -2.37 -11.74 11.94
N THR A 147 -1.59 -12.78 12.21
CA THR A 147 -1.96 -13.87 13.10
C THR A 147 -0.84 -14.15 14.09
N LEU A 148 -1.19 -14.35 15.35
CA LEU A 148 -0.30 -14.88 16.36
C LEU A 148 -0.77 -16.29 16.74
N ALA A 149 0.15 -17.25 16.74
CA ALA A 149 -0.11 -18.58 17.27
C ALA A 149 0.45 -18.70 18.69
N SER A 150 -0.30 -19.29 19.61
CA SER A 150 0.17 -19.66 20.95
C SER A 150 -0.09 -21.12 21.27
N GLY A 151 0.93 -21.81 21.78
CA GLY A 151 0.82 -23.21 22.22
C GLY A 151 0.93 -23.32 23.73
N SER A 152 0.05 -24.12 24.34
CA SER A 152 -0.06 -24.24 25.80
C SER A 152 0.01 -25.68 26.31
N SER A 153 0.34 -25.81 27.60
CA SER A 153 0.30 -27.06 28.35
C SER A 153 -1.12 -27.60 28.57
N ASP A 154 -2.15 -26.82 28.26
CA ASP A 154 -3.54 -27.31 28.22
C ASP A 154 -3.83 -28.22 27.00
N GLY A 155 -2.84 -28.43 26.12
CA GLY A 155 -2.95 -29.30 24.95
C GLY A 155 -3.56 -28.60 23.74
N THR A 156 -3.73 -27.27 23.79
CA THR A 156 -4.32 -26.50 22.69
C THR A 156 -3.30 -25.55 22.02
N ILE A 157 -3.60 -25.22 20.77
CA ILE A 157 -3.02 -24.09 20.05
C ILE A 157 -4.16 -23.11 19.80
N LEU A 158 -3.96 -21.84 20.16
CA LEU A 158 -4.88 -20.76 19.82
C LEU A 158 -4.25 -19.88 18.75
N LEU A 159 -5.09 -19.45 17.79
CA LEU A 159 -4.73 -18.46 16.78
C LEU A 159 -5.47 -17.17 17.09
N TRP A 160 -4.71 -16.09 17.21
CA TRP A 160 -5.19 -14.77 17.54
C TRP A 160 -5.06 -13.90 16.30
N GLU A 161 -6.16 -13.27 15.90
CA GLU A 161 -6.09 -12.20 14.91
C GLU A 161 -5.45 -10.98 15.58
N VAL A 162 -4.28 -10.60 15.08
CA VAL A 162 -3.58 -9.39 15.51
C VAL A 162 -3.80 -8.38 14.41
N ILE A 163 -4.74 -7.46 14.63
CA ILE A 163 -4.96 -6.35 13.69
C ILE A 163 -3.70 -5.49 13.79
N PRO A 164 -2.83 -5.43 12.76
CA PRO A 164 -1.74 -4.47 12.78
C PRO A 164 -2.37 -3.10 12.96
N ALA A 165 -1.79 -2.26 13.83
CA ALA A 165 -2.12 -0.84 13.80
C ALA A 165 -2.04 -0.40 12.34
N PRO A 166 -3.02 0.36 11.81
CA PRO A 166 -3.00 0.75 10.40
C PRO A 166 -1.62 1.31 10.13
N SER A 167 -0.82 0.56 9.37
CA SER A 167 0.50 1.01 8.94
C SER A 167 0.26 2.37 8.32
N GLU A 168 0.99 3.41 8.74
CA GLU A 168 1.00 4.62 7.92
C GLU A 168 1.23 4.16 6.48
N PRO A 169 0.32 4.49 5.54
CA PRO A 169 0.45 4.00 4.18
C PRO A 169 1.86 4.33 3.73
N GLU A 170 2.58 3.31 3.28
CA GLU A 170 3.93 3.44 2.75
C GLU A 170 3.93 4.68 1.84
N LYS A 171 4.86 5.62 2.05
CA LYS A 171 4.87 6.86 1.26
C LYS A 171 5.19 6.50 -0.18
N ILE A 172 4.15 6.27 -0.99
CA ILE A 172 4.29 5.99 -2.41
C ILE A 172 4.77 7.28 -3.07
N ALA A 173 5.93 7.24 -3.72
CA ALA A 173 6.47 8.42 -4.40
C ALA A 173 5.47 8.91 -5.47
N GLY A 174 4.93 10.12 -5.26
CA GLY A 174 3.90 10.72 -6.11
C GLY A 174 2.47 10.61 -5.59
N ASP A 175 2.22 9.83 -4.54
CA ASP A 175 0.94 9.78 -3.81
C ASP A 175 0.95 10.88 -2.75
N ILE A 176 0.36 12.02 -3.09
CA ILE A 176 0.39 13.23 -2.27
C ILE A 176 -0.83 13.27 -1.34
N ASN A 177 -1.96 12.68 -1.76
CA ASN A 177 -3.17 12.65 -0.96
C ASN A 177 -3.24 11.44 0.00
N ARG A 178 -2.26 10.53 -0.05
CA ARG A 178 -2.10 9.31 0.76
C ARG A 178 -3.27 8.34 0.61
N ASP A 179 -3.87 8.27 -0.58
CA ASP A 179 -4.96 7.32 -0.88
C ASP A 179 -4.45 5.96 -1.37
N GLY A 180 -3.13 5.80 -1.49
CA GLY A 180 -2.46 4.58 -1.92
C GLY A 180 -2.32 4.45 -3.44
N VAL A 181 -2.73 5.44 -4.23
CA VAL A 181 -2.71 5.38 -5.70
C VAL A 181 -2.31 6.71 -6.36
N VAL A 182 -1.17 6.71 -7.07
CA VAL A 182 -0.73 7.88 -7.86
C VAL A 182 -1.64 8.14 -9.06
N ASN A 183 -2.44 9.22 -9.03
CA ASN A 183 -3.41 9.58 -10.05
C ASN A 183 -3.67 11.11 -10.15
N ILE A 184 -4.66 11.51 -10.95
CA ILE A 184 -4.99 12.94 -11.20
C ILE A 184 -5.34 13.68 -9.89
N SER A 185 -5.83 12.98 -8.86
CA SER A 185 -6.13 13.56 -7.55
C SER A 185 -4.90 14.13 -6.87
N ASP A 186 -3.73 13.52 -7.05
CA ASP A 186 -2.44 14.01 -6.54
C ASP A 186 -2.02 15.31 -7.22
N LEU A 187 -2.17 15.37 -8.55
CA LEU A 187 -1.93 16.61 -9.31
C LEU A 187 -2.84 17.74 -8.83
N LEU A 188 -4.12 17.45 -8.60
CA LEU A 188 -5.08 18.42 -8.11
C LEU A 188 -4.79 18.86 -6.67
N PHE A 189 -4.22 17.98 -5.86
CA PHE A 189 -3.79 18.31 -4.50
C PHE A 189 -2.67 19.35 -4.52
N VAL A 190 -1.62 19.11 -5.32
CA VAL A 190 -0.52 20.08 -5.49
C VAL A 190 -1.02 21.38 -6.12
N ALA A 191 -1.86 21.29 -7.16
CA ALA A 191 -2.42 22.47 -7.84
C ALA A 191 -3.19 23.41 -6.90
N LYS A 192 -3.94 22.87 -5.92
CA LYS A 192 -4.66 23.65 -4.91
C LYS A 192 -3.73 24.34 -3.90
N ALA A 193 -2.50 23.86 -3.78
CA ALA A 193 -1.52 24.35 -2.84
C ALA A 193 -0.46 25.29 -3.47
N LEU A 194 -0.51 25.49 -4.80
CA LEU A 194 0.41 26.40 -5.51
C LEU A 194 0.46 27.80 -4.87
N GLY A 195 1.67 28.29 -4.65
CA GLY A 195 1.96 29.59 -4.04
C GLY A 195 1.95 29.60 -2.52
N ARG A 196 1.76 28.45 -1.85
CA ARG A 196 1.98 28.30 -0.41
C ARG A 196 3.45 27.97 -0.12
N THR A 197 3.94 28.44 1.02
CA THR A 197 5.34 28.28 1.45
C THR A 197 5.46 27.51 2.77
N GLU A 198 4.42 26.77 3.15
CA GLU A 198 4.41 25.94 4.35
C GLU A 198 4.83 24.52 3.99
N PRO A 199 5.70 23.87 4.78
CA PRO A 199 6.06 22.47 4.59
C PRO A 199 4.80 21.60 4.65
N ASN A 200 4.46 21.00 3.52
CA ASN A 200 3.34 20.07 3.37
C ASN A 200 3.72 19.05 2.30
N ASP A 201 3.02 17.91 2.23
CA ASP A 201 3.28 16.82 1.28
C ASP A 201 3.25 17.28 -0.20
N ALA A 202 2.72 18.47 -0.50
CA ALA A 202 2.71 19.08 -1.82
C ALA A 202 4.04 19.76 -2.24
N ASP A 203 5.00 19.96 -1.33
CA ASP A 203 6.38 20.35 -1.65
C ASP A 203 7.20 19.08 -1.93
N VAL A 204 7.25 18.70 -3.19
CA VAL A 204 7.74 17.40 -3.65
C VAL A 204 9.25 17.46 -3.88
N ASN A 205 9.78 18.62 -4.27
CA ASN A 205 11.21 18.82 -4.49
C ASN A 205 11.96 19.26 -3.21
N GLY A 206 11.24 19.64 -2.15
CA GLY A 206 11.78 20.01 -0.83
C GLY A 206 12.44 21.39 -0.80
N ASP A 207 12.08 22.28 -1.74
CA ASP A 207 12.65 23.63 -1.84
C ASP A 207 11.96 24.66 -0.93
N GLY A 208 10.90 24.26 -0.23
CA GLY A 208 10.12 25.09 0.69
C GLY A 208 9.05 25.96 0.01
N ALA A 209 8.84 25.81 -1.30
CA ALA A 209 7.88 26.60 -2.06
C ALA A 209 7.07 25.71 -3.02
N ILE A 210 5.76 25.57 -2.77
CA ILE A 210 4.89 24.76 -3.62
C ILE A 210 4.63 25.49 -4.94
N ASN A 211 5.25 24.99 -6.02
CA ASN A 211 5.29 25.64 -7.32
C ASN A 211 5.09 24.65 -8.48
N ILE A 212 5.28 25.12 -9.71
CA ILE A 212 5.03 24.31 -10.91
C ILE A 212 5.95 23.09 -10.99
N LEU A 213 7.14 23.16 -10.39
CA LEU A 213 8.12 22.07 -10.36
C LEU A 213 7.58 20.87 -9.57
N ASP A 214 6.92 21.10 -8.43
CA ASP A 214 6.30 20.04 -7.65
C ASP A 214 5.21 19.31 -8.43
N LEU A 215 4.38 20.06 -9.14
CA LEU A 215 3.30 19.53 -9.96
C LEU A 215 3.85 18.67 -11.12
N VAL A 216 4.89 19.16 -11.80
CA VAL A 216 5.56 18.41 -12.87
C VAL A 216 6.23 17.16 -12.33
N LEU A 217 6.82 17.21 -11.13
CA LEU A 217 7.47 16.08 -10.50
C LEU A 217 6.44 14.99 -10.13
N VAL A 218 5.26 15.36 -9.61
CA VAL A 218 4.14 14.42 -9.42
C VAL A 218 3.71 13.80 -10.75
N ALA A 219 3.54 14.59 -11.81
CA ALA A 219 3.19 14.07 -13.14
C ALA A 219 4.22 13.04 -13.65
N SER A 220 5.50 13.22 -13.33
CA SER A 220 6.57 12.30 -13.77
C SER A 220 6.45 10.89 -13.19
N THR A 221 5.75 10.73 -12.06
CA THR A 221 5.58 9.45 -11.36
C THR A 221 4.45 8.61 -11.96
N PHE A 222 3.62 9.18 -12.82
CA PHE A 222 2.50 8.48 -13.46
C PHE A 222 3.02 7.30 -14.29
N GLY A 223 2.42 6.13 -14.08
CA GLY A 223 2.74 4.89 -14.80
C GLY A 223 3.99 4.14 -14.32
N ASN A 224 4.63 4.53 -13.21
CA ASN A 224 5.71 3.76 -12.58
C ASN A 224 5.21 2.68 -11.59
N THR A 225 3.99 2.82 -11.06
CA THR A 225 3.35 1.87 -10.16
C THR A 225 2.39 0.96 -10.95
N ALA A 226 2.36 -0.33 -10.63
CA ALA A 226 1.67 -1.39 -11.38
C ALA A 226 0.13 -1.35 -11.33
N ALA A 227 -0.49 -0.19 -11.15
CA ALA A 227 -1.94 -0.04 -10.98
C ALA A 227 -2.57 0.84 -12.08
N ALA A 228 -2.81 0.22 -13.24
CA ALA A 228 -4.03 0.36 -14.05
C ALA A 228 -4.46 1.77 -14.57
N PRO A 229 -5.45 1.82 -15.49
CA PRO A 229 -5.54 2.86 -16.51
C PRO A 229 -6.03 4.19 -15.96
N LEU A 230 -5.48 5.29 -16.52
CA LEU A 230 -6.00 6.66 -16.45
C LEU A 230 -7.52 6.65 -16.25
N ALA A 231 -7.95 6.87 -15.01
CA ALA A 231 -9.33 6.69 -14.57
C ALA A 231 -10.25 7.66 -15.32
N ARG A 232 -10.82 7.22 -16.44
CA ARG A 232 -11.60 8.03 -17.37
C ARG A 232 -13.00 8.42 -16.87
N ALA A 233 -13.45 7.99 -15.68
CA ALA A 233 -14.87 8.06 -15.34
C ALA A 233 -15.27 8.95 -14.15
N GLN A 234 -14.37 9.31 -13.22
CA GLN A 234 -14.79 10.06 -12.01
C GLN A 234 -14.03 11.36 -11.70
N ILE A 235 -12.81 11.57 -12.22
CA ILE A 235 -11.97 12.73 -11.86
C ILE A 235 -12.12 13.91 -12.85
N VAL A 236 -12.74 13.69 -14.02
CA VAL A 236 -12.85 14.67 -15.11
C VAL A 236 -13.80 15.85 -14.78
N SER A 237 -14.52 15.84 -13.64
CA SER A 237 -15.44 16.93 -13.30
C SER A 237 -14.77 18.21 -12.80
N THR A 238 -13.49 18.17 -12.40
CA THR A 238 -12.80 19.34 -11.80
C THR A 238 -11.56 19.82 -12.54
N LEU A 239 -10.90 18.99 -13.36
CA LEU A 239 -9.72 19.38 -14.12
C LEU A 239 -10.09 19.80 -15.55
N THR A 240 -9.71 21.01 -15.97
CA THR A 240 -9.98 21.50 -17.34
C THR A 240 -8.72 21.51 -18.21
N ALA A 241 -8.91 21.52 -19.54
CA ALA A 241 -7.80 21.69 -20.48
C ALA A 241 -7.03 23.01 -20.24
N ALA A 242 -7.74 24.08 -19.87
CA ALA A 242 -7.15 25.38 -19.58
C ALA A 242 -6.21 25.35 -18.34
N ASP A 243 -6.53 24.52 -17.34
CA ASP A 243 -5.67 24.34 -16.17
C ASP A 243 -4.33 23.70 -16.59
N VAL A 244 -4.39 22.65 -17.42
CA VAL A 244 -3.19 21.93 -17.90
C VAL A 244 -2.36 22.80 -18.86
N GLU A 245 -3.00 23.56 -19.75
CA GLU A 245 -2.31 24.54 -20.62
C GLU A 245 -1.54 25.58 -19.79
N ARG A 246 -2.17 26.08 -18.73
CA ARG A 246 -1.54 27.05 -17.83
C ARG A 246 -0.35 26.45 -17.07
N TRP A 247 -0.40 25.18 -16.72
CA TRP A 247 0.72 24.47 -16.08
C TRP A 247 1.88 24.26 -17.05
N LEU A 248 1.61 23.79 -18.26
CA LEU A 248 2.63 23.61 -19.30
C LEU A 248 3.33 24.93 -19.64
N THR A 249 2.55 26.01 -19.82
CA THR A 249 3.11 27.35 -20.10
C THR A 249 4.05 27.81 -18.98
N GLN A 250 3.72 27.53 -17.71
CA GLN A 250 4.59 27.87 -16.59
C GLN A 250 5.84 26.98 -16.54
N ALA A 251 5.71 25.68 -16.82
CA ALA A 251 6.83 24.75 -16.82
C ALA A 251 7.86 25.09 -17.91
N GLU A 252 7.39 25.50 -19.10
CA GLU A 252 8.23 25.93 -20.22
C GLU A 252 9.09 27.16 -19.87
N GLN A 253 8.60 28.06 -19.02
CA GLN A 253 9.34 29.26 -18.60
C GLN A 253 10.54 28.96 -17.70
N VAL A 254 10.60 27.78 -17.07
CA VAL A 254 11.64 27.42 -16.10
C VAL A 254 12.84 26.72 -16.76
N ALA A 255 12.82 26.48 -18.07
CA ALA A 255 13.94 25.92 -18.85
C ALA A 255 14.54 24.64 -18.24
N LEU A 256 13.70 23.64 -17.98
CA LEU A 256 14.06 22.40 -17.29
C LEU A 256 14.85 21.44 -18.19
N THR A 257 15.97 20.93 -17.68
CA THR A 257 16.84 19.96 -18.39
C THR A 257 16.88 18.58 -17.74
N ASP A 258 16.34 18.46 -16.53
CA ASP A 258 16.35 17.22 -15.77
C ASP A 258 15.32 16.21 -16.36
N PRO A 259 15.71 14.94 -16.58
CA PRO A 259 14.85 13.91 -17.18
C PRO A 259 13.52 13.68 -16.46
N ALA A 260 13.45 13.82 -15.14
CA ALA A 260 12.22 13.64 -14.38
C ALA A 260 11.19 14.71 -14.76
N TYR A 261 11.64 15.96 -14.89
CA TYR A 261 10.78 17.06 -15.28
C TYR A 261 10.33 16.98 -16.74
N LEU A 262 11.24 16.59 -17.65
CA LEU A 262 10.90 16.37 -19.06
C LEU A 262 9.83 15.28 -19.20
N ARG A 263 9.93 14.21 -18.40
CA ARG A 263 8.90 13.16 -18.36
C ARG A 263 7.57 13.69 -17.83
N GLY A 264 7.59 14.48 -16.75
CA GLY A 264 6.39 15.11 -16.21
C GLY A 264 5.67 15.99 -17.23
N ILE A 265 6.41 16.80 -17.98
CA ILE A 265 5.88 17.62 -19.08
C ILE A 265 5.19 16.74 -20.14
N ALA A 266 5.83 15.66 -20.58
CA ALA A 266 5.24 14.76 -21.58
C ALA A 266 3.92 14.12 -21.10
N VAL A 267 3.81 13.79 -19.81
CA VAL A 267 2.57 13.29 -19.20
C VAL A 267 1.48 14.37 -19.20
N LEU A 268 1.82 15.62 -18.88
CA LEU A 268 0.88 16.75 -18.92
C LEU A 268 0.42 17.07 -20.34
N GLU A 269 1.29 16.98 -21.35
CA GLU A 269 0.90 17.11 -22.76
C GLU A 269 -0.08 16.01 -23.18
N GLN A 270 0.17 14.77 -22.77
CA GLN A 270 -0.75 13.66 -23.02
C GLN A 270 -2.10 13.90 -22.32
N LEU A 271 -2.10 14.40 -21.08
CA LEU A 271 -3.30 14.76 -20.34
C LEU A 271 -4.09 15.88 -21.04
N LEU A 272 -3.40 16.92 -21.52
CA LEU A 272 -4.01 17.99 -22.29
C LEU A 272 -4.67 17.47 -23.57
N SER A 273 -4.02 16.55 -24.29
CA SER A 273 -4.58 15.93 -25.49
C SER A 273 -5.85 15.10 -25.24
N MET A 274 -6.05 14.63 -24.01
CA MET A 274 -7.26 13.90 -23.59
C MET A 274 -8.39 14.84 -23.14
N LEU A 275 -8.04 15.98 -22.54
CA LEU A 275 -9.01 16.97 -22.04
C LEU A 275 -9.48 17.94 -23.12
N THR A 276 -8.66 18.16 -24.16
CA THR A 276 -9.04 19.00 -25.30
C THR A 276 -10.07 18.26 -26.15
N PRO A 277 -11.30 18.79 -26.28
CA PRO A 277 -12.29 18.21 -27.17
C PRO A 277 -11.73 18.21 -28.58
N LYS A 278 -11.63 17.04 -29.21
CA LYS A 278 -11.38 17.00 -30.65
C LYS A 278 -12.65 17.51 -31.32
N GLU A 279 -12.60 18.72 -31.88
CA GLU A 279 -13.71 19.27 -32.67
C GLU A 279 -14.14 18.24 -33.72
N THR A 280 -15.29 17.64 -33.47
CA THR A 280 -16.00 16.87 -34.48
C THR A 280 -17.08 17.80 -34.98
N ILE A 281 -16.83 18.48 -36.09
CA ILE A 281 -17.82 19.36 -36.73
C ILE A 281 -19.07 18.52 -37.03
N LEU A 282 -20.18 18.79 -36.34
CA LEU A 282 -21.50 18.25 -36.70
C LEU A 282 -22.21 19.27 -37.57
N LEU A 283 -22.55 18.89 -38.80
CA LEU A 283 -23.33 19.71 -39.74
C LEU A 283 -24.81 19.84 -39.29
N PRO A 284 -25.52 20.91 -39.71
CA PRO A 284 -26.79 21.31 -39.11
C PRO A 284 -28.02 20.46 -39.52
N ASN A 285 -28.79 20.06 -38.48
CA ASN A 285 -30.26 19.79 -38.38
C ASN A 285 -30.80 18.31 -38.19
N TYR A 286 -31.64 18.19 -37.13
CA TYR A 286 -32.58 17.15 -36.57
C TYR A 286 -33.53 16.38 -37.55
N PRO A 287 -34.34 15.30 -37.23
CA PRO A 287 -35.03 14.94 -35.94
C PRO A 287 -35.34 13.43 -35.55
N ASN A 288 -35.75 13.24 -34.27
CA ASN A 288 -36.78 12.36 -33.59
C ASN A 288 -37.10 10.89 -34.06
N PRO A 289 -37.00 9.85 -33.18
CA PRO A 289 -37.25 8.43 -33.51
C PRO A 289 -38.62 7.80 -33.11
N PHE A 290 -39.73 8.54 -32.97
CA PHE A 290 -41.07 7.88 -32.96
C PHE A 290 -41.51 7.36 -34.36
N ASN A 291 -40.60 7.26 -35.32
CA ASN A 291 -40.83 6.71 -36.66
C ASN A 291 -39.71 5.70 -37.04
N PRO A 292 -40.03 4.44 -37.39
CA PRO A 292 -39.03 3.42 -37.75
C PRO A 292 -38.36 3.60 -39.13
N GLU A 293 -38.68 4.65 -39.89
CA GLU A 293 -38.00 4.99 -41.16
C GLU A 293 -37.12 6.25 -41.13
N THR A 294 -36.95 6.90 -39.97
CA THR A 294 -36.05 8.05 -39.83
C THR A 294 -34.68 7.60 -39.33
N TRP A 295 -33.69 7.57 -40.23
CA TRP A 295 -32.28 7.49 -39.85
C TRP A 295 -31.91 8.72 -39.02
N ILE A 296 -31.29 8.50 -37.87
CA ILE A 296 -30.72 9.58 -37.07
C ILE A 296 -29.49 10.08 -37.82
N PRO A 297 -29.43 11.35 -38.24
CA PRO A 297 -28.23 11.89 -38.85
C PRO A 297 -27.04 11.76 -37.90
N TYR A 298 -25.93 11.23 -38.39
CA TYR A 298 -24.70 11.14 -37.62
C TYR A 298 -23.51 11.46 -38.50
N HIS A 299 -22.48 12.00 -37.85
CA HIS A 299 -21.23 12.39 -38.49
C HIS A 299 -20.09 11.57 -37.94
N LEU A 300 -19.30 11.01 -38.84
CA LEU A 300 -18.04 10.36 -38.49
C LEU A 300 -16.88 11.27 -38.90
N ALA A 301 -16.09 11.72 -37.93
CA ALA A 301 -14.85 12.45 -38.23
C ALA A 301 -13.81 11.55 -38.92
N ASN A 302 -13.84 10.24 -38.68
CA ASN A 302 -12.91 9.26 -39.25
C ASN A 302 -13.66 7.97 -39.63
N ALA A 303 -13.17 7.26 -40.65
CA ALA A 303 -13.72 5.97 -41.06
C ALA A 303 -13.65 4.95 -39.92
N SER A 304 -14.73 4.25 -39.64
CA SER A 304 -14.84 3.30 -38.52
C SER A 304 -15.99 2.32 -38.73
N ASP A 305 -15.90 1.17 -38.04
CA ASP A 305 -17.04 0.25 -37.95
C ASP A 305 -18.09 0.81 -37.00
N VAL A 306 -19.34 0.86 -37.47
CA VAL A 306 -20.43 1.47 -36.72
C VAL A 306 -21.48 0.45 -36.37
N GLN A 307 -21.85 0.45 -35.09
CA GLN A 307 -22.94 -0.35 -34.56
C GLN A 307 -23.81 0.51 -33.66
N ILE A 308 -25.13 0.33 -33.76
CA ILE A 308 -26.10 1.04 -32.93
C ILE A 308 -26.80 0.03 -32.03
N SER A 309 -26.70 0.26 -30.72
CA SER A 309 -27.37 -0.53 -29.68
C SER A 309 -28.51 0.27 -29.07
N ILE A 310 -29.69 -0.34 -29.01
CA ILE A 310 -30.92 0.24 -28.48
C ILE A 310 -31.28 -0.50 -27.20
N TYR A 311 -31.42 0.23 -26.11
CA TYR A 311 -31.81 -0.27 -24.80
C TYR A 311 -33.24 0.16 -24.46
N ASP A 312 -33.97 -0.63 -23.68
CA ASP A 312 -35.28 -0.23 -23.17
C ASP A 312 -35.15 0.76 -22.01
N THR A 313 -36.30 1.23 -21.51
CA THR A 313 -36.37 2.19 -20.40
C THR A 313 -35.81 1.65 -19.08
N ASN A 314 -35.59 0.34 -18.97
CA ASN A 314 -34.99 -0.31 -17.82
C ASN A 314 -33.49 -0.61 -18.04
N GLY A 315 -32.92 -0.19 -19.17
CA GLY A 315 -31.50 -0.37 -19.52
C GLY A 315 -31.15 -1.74 -20.10
N ALA A 316 -32.14 -2.58 -20.42
CA ALA A 316 -31.87 -3.88 -21.06
C ALA A 316 -31.68 -3.69 -22.58
N LEU A 317 -30.69 -4.36 -23.17
CA LEU A 317 -30.43 -4.29 -24.60
C LEU A 317 -31.58 -4.95 -25.38
N VAL A 318 -32.28 -4.15 -26.18
CA VAL A 318 -33.43 -4.59 -26.98
C VAL A 318 -33.01 -4.98 -28.38
N ARG A 319 -32.08 -4.23 -28.98
CA ARG A 319 -31.67 -4.45 -30.37
C ARG A 319 -30.27 -3.91 -30.63
N GLN A 320 -29.58 -4.57 -31.54
CA GLN A 320 -28.28 -4.15 -32.05
C GLN A 320 -28.31 -4.19 -33.58
N LEU A 321 -27.81 -3.13 -34.21
CA LEU A 321 -27.77 -2.98 -35.67
C LEU A 321 -26.32 -2.74 -36.10
N ASP A 322 -25.79 -3.67 -36.87
CA ASP A 322 -24.49 -3.53 -37.52
C ASP A 322 -24.62 -2.75 -38.82
N LEU A 323 -23.98 -1.59 -38.86
CA LEU A 323 -23.92 -0.74 -40.03
C LEU A 323 -22.63 -0.97 -40.83
N GLY A 324 -21.70 -1.76 -40.28
CA GLY A 324 -20.42 -2.10 -40.90
C GLY A 324 -19.47 -0.91 -40.99
N HIS A 325 -18.42 -1.07 -41.80
CA HIS A 325 -17.41 -0.05 -41.98
C HIS A 325 -17.96 1.15 -42.76
N GLN A 326 -17.98 2.32 -42.12
CA GLN A 326 -18.39 3.58 -42.73
C GLN A 326 -17.19 4.50 -42.87
N GLN A 327 -17.12 5.26 -43.95
CA GLN A 327 -16.08 6.26 -44.14
C GLN A 327 -16.40 7.54 -43.34
N ALA A 328 -15.43 8.46 -43.23
CA ALA A 328 -15.70 9.77 -42.64
C ALA A 328 -16.73 10.53 -43.49
N GLY A 329 -17.71 11.18 -42.87
CA GLY A 329 -18.77 11.88 -43.59
C GLY A 329 -20.08 12.01 -42.80
N TYR A 330 -21.02 12.76 -43.38
CA TYR A 330 -22.34 13.04 -42.79
C TYR A 330 -23.39 12.13 -43.44
N TYR A 331 -24.05 11.30 -42.65
CA TYR A 331 -24.97 10.28 -43.13
C TYR A 331 -26.40 10.65 -42.78
N THR A 332 -27.22 10.92 -43.80
CA THR A 332 -28.60 11.43 -43.64
C THR A 332 -29.66 10.58 -44.34
N ASN A 333 -29.27 9.66 -45.22
CA ASN A 333 -30.17 8.66 -45.79
C ASN A 333 -29.42 7.39 -46.19
N ARG A 334 -30.17 6.33 -46.50
CA ARG A 334 -29.61 5.12 -47.12
C ARG A 334 -29.31 5.36 -48.60
N SER A 335 -28.05 5.60 -48.96
CA SER A 335 -27.57 5.38 -50.33
C SER A 335 -27.15 3.91 -50.53
N ARG A 336 -28.18 3.10 -50.81
CA ARG A 336 -28.21 1.81 -51.54
C ARG A 336 -27.42 0.60 -51.03
N ALA A 337 -28.22 -0.37 -50.57
CA ALA A 337 -27.98 -1.80 -50.77
C ALA A 337 -27.79 -2.16 -52.27
N ARG A 338 -26.87 -3.09 -52.52
CA ARG A 338 -26.85 -4.02 -53.65
C ARG A 338 -26.43 -5.36 -53.01
N VAL A 339 -27.19 -6.46 -53.05
CA VAL A 339 -27.57 -7.26 -54.23
C VAL A 339 -28.55 -8.39 -53.79
N LEU A 340 -29.57 -8.67 -54.63
CA LEU A 340 -30.37 -9.90 -54.89
C LEU A 340 -31.11 -10.58 -53.71
N GLY A 341 -32.45 -10.60 -53.68
CA GLY A 341 -33.33 -11.52 -54.46
C GLY A 341 -33.99 -12.47 -53.44
N TRP A 342 -35.31 -12.57 -53.28
CA TRP A 342 -36.27 -13.10 -54.24
C TRP A 342 -37.70 -12.64 -53.89
N THR A 343 -38.49 -12.47 -54.93
CA THR A 343 -39.95 -12.40 -54.93
C THR A 343 -40.57 -13.67 -54.33
N GLN A 344 -41.60 -13.52 -53.47
CA GLN A 344 -42.83 -14.29 -53.67
C GLN A 344 -44.06 -13.58 -53.07
N ARG A 345 -45.12 -13.60 -53.87
CA ARG A 345 -46.43 -12.99 -53.68
C ARG A 345 -47.28 -13.75 -52.64
N VAL A 346 -48.05 -12.97 -51.89
CA VAL A 346 -49.51 -13.10 -51.67
C VAL A 346 -50.09 -14.53 -51.70
N ARG A 347 -50.52 -15.03 -50.54
CA ARG A 347 -51.92 -14.90 -50.09
C ARG A 347 -52.00 -14.94 -48.58
#